data_AF-A0A518EKJ0-F1
#
_entry.id   AF-A0A518EKJ0-F1
#
_cell.length_a   1.000
_cell.length_b   1.000
_cell.length_c   1.000
_cell.angle_alpha   90.00
_cell.angle_beta   90.00
_cell.angle_gamma   90.00
#
_symmetry.space_group_name_H-M   'P 1'
#
loop_
_entity.id
_entity.type
_entity.pdbx_description
1 polymer ?
#
loop_
_entity_poly.entity_id
_entity_poly.type
_entity_poly.pdbx_seq_one_letter_code
_entity_poly.pdbx_strand_id
1 'polypeptide(L)'
;MQRESGPRQYGNFRDPSGGFGPEIGFARCVMSRAGDPRSEAAILKVAFSGTSLLGDWDPEDPGDKGACYRALIQEFTLAMAELRARGHEPRVEALLWIQGESDANAAGAERYPAALEALLYALRRDLAAPEMIALLAVNTKFGGGENPWVLRIAAAQQLVANRDPRSVYVDTSAASIANGAHYDAAGTLLVGRRMGEALVELQAR
;
A
#
# COMPACT_ATOMS: atom_id res chain seq x y z
N MET A 1 -22.22 12.59 -4.33
CA MET A 1 -21.49 13.10 -5.52
C MET A 1 -21.31 11.93 -6.46
N GLN A 2 -21.99 11.94 -7.62
CA GLN A 2 -21.90 10.86 -8.61
C GLN A 2 -20.47 10.83 -9.18
N ARG A 3 -19.83 9.65 -9.19
CA ARG A 3 -18.50 9.46 -9.79
C ARG A 3 -18.66 9.49 -11.31
N GLU A 4 -17.96 10.39 -11.99
CA GLU A 4 -17.83 10.36 -13.45
C GLU A 4 -16.99 9.15 -13.87
N SER A 5 -17.47 8.40 -14.87
CA SER A 5 -16.81 7.24 -15.47
C SER A 5 -15.66 7.67 -16.40
N GLY A 6 -14.60 8.24 -15.82
CA GLY A 6 -13.33 8.47 -16.51
C GLY A 6 -12.36 7.29 -16.36
N PRO A 7 -11.33 7.16 -17.22
CA PRO A 7 -10.26 6.18 -17.01
C PRO A 7 -9.56 6.46 -15.67
N ARG A 8 -9.25 5.39 -14.94
CA ARG A 8 -8.68 5.47 -13.59
C ARG A 8 -7.35 6.21 -13.62
N GLN A 9 -7.18 7.17 -12.70
CA GLN A 9 -5.98 8.00 -12.66
C GLN A 9 -4.90 7.30 -11.82
N TYR A 10 -3.77 6.97 -12.47
CA TYR A 10 -2.55 6.52 -11.82
C TYR A 10 -1.90 7.69 -11.03
N GLY A 11 -2.38 7.96 -9.82
CA GLY A 11 -1.70 8.83 -8.85
C GLY A 11 -1.28 10.23 -9.33
N ASN A 12 -0.39 10.87 -8.57
CA ASN A 12 0.14 12.22 -8.81
C ASN A 12 1.07 12.36 -10.03
N PHE A 13 1.01 11.48 -11.02
CA PHE A 13 1.88 11.53 -12.21
C PHE A 13 1.27 12.32 -13.38
N ARG A 14 0.14 13.00 -13.16
CA ARG A 14 -0.52 13.83 -14.18
C ARG A 14 0.22 15.16 -14.43
N ASP A 15 1.09 15.60 -13.51
CA ASP A 15 1.83 16.86 -13.62
C ASP A 15 3.31 16.61 -13.99
N PRO A 16 3.92 17.33 -14.95
CA PRO A 16 5.34 17.27 -15.28
C PRO A 16 6.29 17.58 -14.11
N SER A 17 5.87 18.35 -13.11
CA SER A 17 6.66 18.52 -11.87
C SER A 17 6.60 17.29 -10.98
N GLY A 18 5.63 16.40 -11.22
CA GLY A 18 5.50 15.06 -10.65
C GLY A 18 5.34 15.01 -9.13
N GLY A 19 5.02 13.81 -8.66
CA GLY A 19 5.19 13.42 -7.26
C GLY A 19 5.79 12.01 -7.21
N PHE A 20 6.55 11.72 -6.18
CA PHE A 20 6.98 10.34 -5.87
C PHE A 20 6.13 9.82 -4.70
N GLY A 21 6.05 8.50 -4.54
CA GLY A 21 5.40 7.90 -3.38
C GLY A 21 6.42 7.38 -2.35
N PRO A 22 5.95 6.68 -1.31
CA PRO A 22 6.82 6.18 -0.24
C PRO A 22 7.88 5.19 -0.74
N GLU A 23 7.75 4.68 -1.97
CA GLU A 23 8.67 3.72 -2.56
C GLU A 23 10.15 4.17 -2.54
N ILE A 24 10.42 5.48 -2.69
CA ILE A 24 11.79 6.01 -2.71
C ILE A 24 12.42 5.95 -1.30
N GLY A 25 11.65 6.35 -0.28
CA GLY A 25 12.12 6.28 1.11
C GLY A 25 12.30 4.85 1.57
N PHE A 26 11.41 3.96 1.13
CA PHE A 26 11.46 2.52 1.39
C PHE A 26 12.71 1.89 0.76
N ALA A 27 12.90 2.02 -0.56
CA ALA A 27 14.06 1.44 -1.28
C ALA A 27 15.37 1.88 -0.63
N ARG A 28 15.53 3.18 -0.37
CA ARG A 28 16.75 3.70 0.26
C ARG A 28 17.00 3.08 1.63
N CYS A 29 15.96 2.88 2.43
CA CYS A 29 16.07 2.26 3.75
C CYS A 29 16.54 0.80 3.62
N VAL A 30 15.83 -0.01 2.85
CA VAL A 30 16.12 -1.46 2.76
C VAL A 30 17.47 -1.73 2.09
N MET A 31 17.82 -0.99 1.04
CA MET A 31 19.11 -1.13 0.34
C MET A 31 20.30 -0.67 1.20
N SER A 32 20.10 0.32 2.09
CA SER A 32 21.18 0.79 2.96
C SER A 32 21.53 -0.18 4.08
N ARG A 33 20.59 -1.03 4.50
CA ARG A 33 20.75 -1.94 5.64
C ARG A 33 21.16 -3.36 5.23
N ALA A 34 20.95 -3.74 3.98
CA ALA A 34 21.22 -5.11 3.53
C ALA A 34 22.71 -5.49 3.56
N GLY A 35 23.65 -4.55 3.73
CA GLY A 35 25.10 -4.84 3.78
C GLY A 35 25.68 -5.42 2.48
N ASP A 36 24.84 -5.85 1.55
CA ASP A 36 25.18 -6.32 0.21
C ASP A 36 24.86 -5.20 -0.81
N PRO A 37 25.87 -4.61 -1.47
CA PRO A 37 25.67 -3.68 -2.58
C PRO A 37 24.91 -4.29 -3.78
N ARG A 38 24.63 -5.61 -3.76
CA ARG A 38 23.92 -6.38 -4.79
C ARG A 38 22.58 -6.94 -4.32
N SER A 39 22.02 -6.51 -3.18
CA SER A 39 20.63 -6.83 -2.87
C SER A 39 19.72 -6.09 -3.86
N GLU A 40 19.42 -6.75 -4.98
CA GLU A 40 18.59 -6.24 -6.07
C GLU A 40 17.14 -6.15 -5.57
N ALA A 41 16.75 -4.96 -5.10
CA ALA A 41 15.37 -4.66 -4.80
C ALA A 41 14.66 -4.16 -6.06
N ALA A 42 13.61 -4.85 -6.48
CA ALA A 42 12.67 -4.37 -7.49
C ALA A 42 11.42 -3.80 -6.81
N ILE A 43 10.94 -2.66 -7.28
CA ILE A 43 9.69 -2.06 -6.80
C ILE A 43 8.69 -2.07 -7.95
N LEU A 44 7.56 -2.75 -7.73
CA LEU A 44 6.38 -2.62 -8.55
C LEU A 44 5.40 -1.66 -7.89
N LYS A 45 5.07 -0.56 -8.57
CA LYS A 45 4.11 0.42 -8.08
C LYS A 45 2.77 0.27 -8.80
N VAL A 46 1.75 -0.17 -8.07
CA VAL A 46 0.37 -0.16 -8.53
C VAL A 46 -0.48 0.59 -7.51
N ALA A 47 -0.88 1.81 -7.86
CA ALA A 47 -1.66 2.67 -6.97
C ALA A 47 -2.60 3.58 -7.77
N PHE A 48 -3.81 3.77 -7.25
CA PHE A 48 -4.88 4.52 -7.90
C PHE A 48 -5.52 5.50 -6.90
N SER A 49 -5.56 6.79 -7.25
CA SER A 49 -6.09 7.83 -6.37
C SER A 49 -7.58 7.69 -6.12
N GLY A 50 -8.03 8.03 -4.91
CA GLY A 50 -9.45 8.08 -4.56
C GLY A 50 -10.16 6.73 -4.52
N THR A 51 -9.41 5.63 -4.46
CA THR A 51 -9.97 4.27 -4.42
C THR A 51 -10.25 3.83 -2.98
N SER A 52 -11.33 3.06 -2.84
CA SER A 52 -11.80 2.46 -1.59
C SER A 52 -11.52 0.96 -1.58
N LEU A 53 -11.13 0.42 -0.44
CA LEU A 53 -10.94 -1.02 -0.26
C LEU A 53 -12.27 -1.76 -0.52
N LEU A 54 -13.37 -1.21 -0.01
CA LEU A 54 -14.70 -1.83 -0.11
C LEU A 54 -15.37 -1.73 -1.48
N GLY A 55 -14.83 -0.92 -2.39
CA GLY A 55 -15.50 -0.58 -3.64
C GLY A 55 -14.61 -0.56 -4.87
N ASP A 56 -13.30 -0.78 -4.75
CA ASP A 56 -12.37 -0.76 -5.88
C ASP A 56 -11.31 -1.89 -5.82
N TRP A 57 -11.06 -2.46 -4.62
CA TRP A 57 -10.05 -3.49 -4.34
C TRP A 57 -10.61 -4.82 -3.86
N ASP A 58 -11.91 -5.09 -4.06
CA ASP A 58 -12.53 -6.35 -3.68
C ASP A 58 -11.96 -7.51 -4.52
N PRO A 59 -11.25 -8.49 -3.92
CA PRO A 59 -10.63 -9.57 -4.68
C PRO A 59 -11.63 -10.56 -5.27
N GLU A 60 -12.87 -10.60 -4.77
CA GLU A 60 -13.90 -11.55 -5.21
C GLU A 60 -14.84 -10.96 -6.27
N ASP A 61 -14.84 -9.64 -6.43
CA ASP A 61 -15.73 -8.96 -7.38
C ASP A 61 -15.15 -8.98 -8.81
N PRO A 62 -15.82 -9.61 -9.79
CA PRO A 62 -15.37 -9.62 -11.18
C PRO A 62 -15.71 -8.32 -11.93
N GLY A 63 -16.51 -7.43 -11.33
CA GLY A 63 -16.95 -6.16 -11.89
C GLY A 63 -16.08 -4.99 -11.45
N ASP A 64 -16.70 -3.82 -11.34
CA ASP A 64 -15.98 -2.57 -11.08
C ASP A 64 -15.30 -2.54 -9.71
N LYS A 65 -15.86 -3.26 -8.71
CA LYS A 65 -15.34 -3.22 -7.34
C LYS A 65 -14.07 -3.99 -7.13
N GLY A 66 -13.73 -4.92 -8.03
CA GLY A 66 -12.45 -5.63 -8.00
C GLY A 66 -11.46 -5.15 -9.06
N ALA A 67 -11.78 -4.12 -9.83
CA ALA A 67 -10.94 -3.79 -10.97
C ALA A 67 -9.54 -3.26 -10.58
N CYS A 68 -9.33 -2.66 -9.38
CA CYS A 68 -7.98 -2.25 -8.97
C CYS A 68 -7.15 -3.46 -8.54
N TYR A 69 -7.80 -4.40 -7.86
CA TYR A 69 -7.20 -5.69 -7.53
C TYR A 69 -6.74 -6.42 -8.79
N ARG A 70 -7.64 -6.56 -9.79
CA ARG A 70 -7.29 -7.23 -11.06
C ARG A 70 -6.20 -6.49 -11.83
N ALA A 71 -6.19 -5.16 -11.82
CA ALA A 71 -5.10 -4.38 -12.41
C ALA A 71 -3.76 -4.66 -11.70
N LEU A 72 -3.74 -4.76 -10.37
CA LEU A 72 -2.54 -5.16 -9.62
C LEU A 72 -2.04 -6.55 -10.01
N ILE A 73 -2.93 -7.55 -10.07
CA ILE A 73 -2.55 -8.91 -10.47
C ILE A 73 -1.99 -8.94 -11.90
N GLN A 74 -2.59 -8.17 -12.82
CA GLN A 74 -2.11 -8.06 -14.20
C GLN A 74 -0.72 -7.42 -14.27
N GLU A 75 -0.53 -6.26 -13.65
CA GLU A 75 0.77 -5.55 -13.63
C GLU A 75 1.86 -6.41 -12.95
N PHE A 76 1.51 -7.10 -11.87
CA PHE A 76 2.41 -8.04 -11.21
C PHE A 76 2.84 -9.17 -12.13
N THR A 77 1.89 -9.80 -12.82
CA THR A 77 2.17 -10.91 -13.73
C THR A 77 3.12 -10.47 -14.84
N LEU A 78 2.90 -9.28 -15.43
CA LEU A 78 3.76 -8.70 -16.45
C LEU A 78 5.15 -8.38 -15.91
N ALA A 79 5.25 -7.74 -14.74
CA ALA A 79 6.53 -7.39 -14.13
C ALA A 79 7.37 -8.62 -13.77
N MET A 80 6.75 -9.68 -13.23
CA MET A 80 7.44 -10.92 -12.90
C MET A 80 7.92 -11.66 -14.16
N ALA A 81 7.14 -11.64 -15.24
CA ALA A 81 7.55 -12.20 -16.52
C ALA A 81 8.75 -11.45 -17.10
N GLU A 82 8.73 -10.11 -17.06
CA GLU A 82 9.83 -9.27 -17.55
C GLU A 82 11.12 -9.49 -16.76
N LEU A 83 11.05 -9.54 -15.42
CA LEU A 83 12.21 -9.83 -14.58
C LEU A 83 12.80 -11.22 -14.88
N ARG A 84 11.97 -12.24 -15.08
CA ARG A 84 12.42 -13.59 -15.45
C ARG A 84 13.04 -13.63 -16.85
N ALA A 85 12.46 -12.91 -17.81
CA ALA A 85 13.02 -12.80 -19.16
C ALA A 85 14.42 -12.15 -19.18
N ARG A 86 14.71 -11.29 -18.21
CA ARG A 86 16.03 -10.69 -17.97
C ARG A 86 16.99 -11.58 -17.17
N GLY A 87 16.58 -12.78 -16.78
CA GLY A 87 17.41 -13.75 -16.07
C GLY A 87 17.38 -13.62 -14.54
N HIS A 88 16.47 -12.82 -13.97
CA HIS A 88 16.28 -12.74 -12.52
C HIS A 88 15.31 -13.82 -12.01
N GLU A 89 15.45 -14.21 -10.74
CA GLU A 89 14.50 -15.07 -10.01
C GLU A 89 13.79 -14.26 -8.91
N PRO A 90 12.84 -13.38 -9.27
CA PRO A 90 12.22 -12.49 -8.29
C PRO A 90 11.37 -13.25 -7.26
N ARG A 91 11.42 -12.77 -6.01
CA ARG A 91 10.57 -13.21 -4.90
C ARG A 91 9.81 -12.02 -4.33
N VAL A 92 8.58 -12.26 -3.88
CA VAL A 92 7.74 -11.21 -3.28
C VAL A 92 8.03 -11.14 -1.79
N GLU A 93 8.80 -10.13 -1.39
CA GLU A 93 9.17 -9.92 0.01
C GLU A 93 8.07 -9.20 0.79
N ALA A 94 7.54 -8.11 0.23
CA ALA A 94 6.61 -7.25 0.95
C ALA A 94 5.58 -6.56 0.06
N LEU A 95 4.40 -6.33 0.64
CA LEU A 95 3.37 -5.41 0.16
C LEU A 95 3.43 -4.13 0.98
N LEU A 96 3.52 -2.98 0.32
CA LEU A 96 3.32 -1.68 0.92
C LEU A 96 1.88 -1.24 0.65
N TRP A 97 1.02 -1.33 1.66
CA TRP A 97 -0.38 -0.93 1.57
C TRP A 97 -0.60 0.40 2.32
N ILE A 98 -0.60 1.51 1.57
CA ILE A 98 -0.94 2.83 2.08
C ILE A 98 -2.30 3.21 1.51
N GLN A 99 -3.36 2.96 2.27
CA GLN A 99 -4.73 3.22 1.84
C GLN A 99 -5.64 3.28 3.07
N GLY A 100 -6.78 3.94 2.91
CA GLY A 100 -7.87 3.89 3.89
C GLY A 100 -8.68 5.17 3.94
N GLU A 101 -8.15 6.23 3.33
CA GLU A 101 -8.72 7.57 3.28
C GLU A 101 -10.13 7.58 2.69
N SER A 102 -10.35 6.83 1.59
CA SER A 102 -11.67 6.73 0.95
C SER A 102 -12.68 5.91 1.75
N ASP A 103 -12.20 5.03 2.64
CA ASP A 103 -13.04 4.23 3.55
C ASP A 103 -13.18 4.89 4.93
N ALA A 104 -12.53 6.04 5.17
CA ALA A 104 -12.59 6.80 6.43
C ALA A 104 -13.94 7.52 6.59
N ASN A 105 -14.99 6.73 6.75
CA ASN A 105 -16.36 7.10 7.05
C ASN A 105 -17.01 6.00 7.91
N ALA A 106 -18.23 6.25 8.42
CA ALA A 106 -18.89 5.35 9.36
C ALA A 106 -19.03 3.90 8.85
N ALA A 107 -19.57 3.74 7.64
CA ALA A 107 -19.78 2.42 7.06
C ALA A 107 -18.47 1.74 6.64
N GLY A 108 -17.51 2.54 6.16
CA GLY A 108 -16.22 2.04 5.72
C GLY A 108 -15.38 1.50 6.87
N ALA A 109 -15.25 2.26 7.95
CA ALA A 109 -14.45 1.89 9.10
C ALA A 109 -14.91 0.60 9.79
N GLU A 110 -16.21 0.34 9.82
CA GLU A 110 -16.78 -0.89 10.38
C GLU A 110 -16.39 -2.13 9.56
N ARG A 111 -16.43 -2.02 8.23
CA ARG A 111 -16.21 -3.15 7.30
C ARG A 111 -14.75 -3.33 6.91
N TYR A 112 -13.90 -2.34 7.18
CA TYR A 112 -12.50 -2.32 6.76
C TYR A 112 -11.67 -3.53 7.23
N PRO A 113 -11.74 -3.98 8.50
CA PRO A 113 -10.91 -5.10 8.96
C PRO A 113 -11.12 -6.38 8.15
N ALA A 114 -12.39 -6.78 7.95
CA ALA A 114 -12.73 -8.01 7.22
C ALA A 114 -12.34 -7.91 5.74
N ALA A 115 -12.55 -6.74 5.13
CA ALA A 115 -12.16 -6.51 3.75
C ALA A 115 -10.62 -6.54 3.57
N LEU A 116 -9.88 -6.03 4.54
CA LEU A 116 -8.42 -6.05 4.51
C LEU A 116 -7.88 -7.47 4.71
N GLU A 117 -8.42 -8.24 5.65
CA GLU A 117 -8.09 -9.66 5.84
C GLU A 117 -8.33 -10.45 4.54
N ALA A 118 -9.47 -10.22 3.86
CA ALA A 118 -9.78 -10.85 2.58
C ALA A 118 -8.80 -10.44 1.46
N LEU A 119 -8.46 -9.15 1.36
CA LEU A 119 -7.47 -8.64 0.41
C LEU A 119 -6.11 -9.30 0.61
N LEU A 120 -5.59 -9.32 1.85
CA LEU A 120 -4.28 -9.87 2.15
C LEU A 120 -4.22 -11.37 1.87
N TYR A 121 -5.27 -12.11 2.22
CA TYR A 121 -5.38 -13.53 1.89
C TYR A 121 -5.36 -13.76 0.38
N ALA A 122 -6.17 -13.02 -0.37
CA ALA A 122 -6.25 -13.15 -1.82
C ALA A 122 -4.93 -12.78 -2.51
N LEU A 123 -4.27 -11.68 -2.10
CA LEU A 123 -2.96 -11.30 -2.63
C LEU A 123 -1.90 -12.38 -2.38
N ARG A 124 -1.80 -12.92 -1.17
CA ARG A 124 -0.82 -14.00 -0.90
C ARG A 124 -1.06 -15.23 -1.77
N ARG A 125 -2.33 -15.59 -2.00
CA ARG A 125 -2.71 -16.70 -2.89
C ARG A 125 -2.37 -16.40 -4.35
N ASP A 126 -2.85 -15.28 -4.88
CA ASP A 126 -2.81 -14.97 -6.31
C ASP A 126 -1.43 -14.51 -6.78
N LEU A 127 -0.61 -13.96 -5.87
CA LEU A 127 0.80 -13.66 -6.11
C LEU A 127 1.72 -14.86 -5.84
N ALA A 128 1.17 -16.01 -5.43
CA ALA A 128 1.90 -17.20 -4.99
C ALA A 128 2.98 -16.89 -3.93
N ALA A 129 2.64 -16.02 -2.98
CA ALA A 129 3.55 -15.47 -1.98
C ALA A 129 2.96 -15.61 -0.56
N PRO A 130 2.85 -16.84 -0.02
CA PRO A 130 2.27 -17.09 1.30
C PRO A 130 3.06 -16.42 2.44
N GLU A 131 4.35 -16.17 2.22
CA GLU A 131 5.26 -15.54 3.18
C GLU A 131 5.32 -14.01 3.04
N MET A 132 4.60 -13.41 2.09
CA MET A 132 4.65 -11.97 1.86
C MET A 132 4.26 -11.19 3.11
N ILE A 133 5.14 -10.28 3.52
CA ILE A 133 4.93 -9.36 4.63
C ILE A 133 4.04 -8.20 4.17
N ALA A 134 2.97 -7.88 4.89
CA ALA A 134 2.13 -6.73 4.61
C ALA A 134 2.45 -5.57 5.55
N LEU A 135 2.91 -4.46 4.99
CA LEU A 135 3.18 -3.21 5.70
C LEU A 135 1.98 -2.29 5.49
N LEU A 136 1.17 -2.14 6.54
CA LEU A 136 -0.11 -1.46 6.49
C LEU A 136 0.03 -0.04 7.03
N ALA A 137 -0.46 0.94 6.29
CA ALA A 137 -0.55 2.32 6.75
C ALA A 137 -1.74 3.07 6.15
N VAL A 138 -2.07 4.18 6.77
CA VAL A 138 -3.05 5.17 6.30
C VAL A 138 -2.55 6.56 6.68
N ASN A 139 -2.88 7.61 5.91
CA ASN A 139 -2.61 8.98 6.34
C ASN A 139 -3.47 9.38 7.54
N THR A 140 -2.93 9.28 8.76
CA THR A 140 -3.68 9.63 9.98
C THR A 140 -4.04 11.12 10.07
N LYS A 141 -3.52 11.96 9.16
CA LYS A 141 -3.89 13.38 9.02
C LYS A 141 -4.82 13.66 7.85
N PHE A 142 -5.42 12.62 7.25
CA PHE A 142 -6.46 12.80 6.24
C PHE A 142 -7.63 13.64 6.77
N GLY A 143 -8.20 14.49 5.90
CA GLY A 143 -9.15 15.52 6.31
C GLY A 143 -8.49 16.65 7.11
N GLY A 144 -7.19 16.92 6.92
CA GLY A 144 -6.46 17.94 7.67
C GLY A 144 -6.28 17.61 9.16
N GLY A 145 -6.44 16.34 9.54
CA GLY A 145 -6.44 15.89 10.93
C GLY A 145 -7.81 15.98 11.62
N GLU A 146 -8.84 16.43 10.91
CA GLU A 146 -10.18 16.60 11.48
C GLU A 146 -11.11 15.40 11.23
N ASN A 147 -10.77 14.47 10.32
CA ASN A 147 -11.61 13.30 10.05
C ASN A 147 -11.39 12.22 11.12
N PRO A 148 -12.32 12.01 12.08
CA PRO A 148 -12.10 11.05 13.17
C PRO A 148 -12.12 9.59 12.68
N TRP A 149 -12.71 9.32 11.51
CA TRP A 149 -12.80 7.98 10.97
C TRP A 149 -11.45 7.45 10.49
N VAL A 150 -10.48 8.32 10.17
CA VAL A 150 -9.15 7.84 9.77
C VAL A 150 -8.42 7.14 10.91
N LEU A 151 -8.66 7.57 12.16
CA LEU A 151 -8.13 6.88 13.34
C LEU A 151 -8.82 5.54 13.57
N ARG A 152 -10.09 5.39 13.15
CA ARG A 152 -10.78 4.10 13.16
C ARG A 152 -10.22 3.16 12.09
N ILE A 153 -9.85 3.68 10.91
CA ILE A 153 -9.15 2.91 9.89
C ILE A 153 -7.75 2.49 10.35
N ALA A 154 -7.00 3.40 10.99
CA ALA A 154 -5.71 3.05 11.61
C ALA A 154 -5.85 1.93 12.65
N ALA A 155 -6.85 2.03 13.54
CA ALA A 155 -7.14 0.98 14.52
C ALA A 155 -7.56 -0.35 13.85
N ALA A 156 -8.30 -0.30 12.74
CA ALA A 156 -8.64 -1.48 11.95
C ALA A 156 -7.39 -2.15 11.35
N GLN A 157 -6.47 -1.38 10.77
CA GLN A 157 -5.20 -1.91 10.26
C GLN A 157 -4.33 -2.50 11.37
N GLN A 158 -4.28 -1.86 12.55
CA GLN A 158 -3.61 -2.41 13.73
C GLN A 158 -4.24 -3.73 14.18
N LEU A 159 -5.57 -3.83 14.21
CA LEU A 159 -6.27 -5.07 14.56
C LEU A 159 -5.89 -6.22 13.61
N VAL A 160 -5.89 -5.97 12.30
CA VAL A 160 -5.51 -6.97 11.29
C VAL A 160 -4.04 -7.35 11.44
N ALA A 161 -3.14 -6.37 11.63
CA ALA A 161 -1.72 -6.63 11.88
C ALA A 161 -1.48 -7.49 13.13
N ASN A 162 -2.26 -7.31 14.19
CA ASN A 162 -2.13 -8.12 15.41
C ASN A 162 -2.64 -9.57 15.23
N ARG A 163 -3.50 -9.83 14.24
CA ARG A 163 -4.05 -11.17 13.96
C ARG A 163 -3.23 -11.96 12.95
N ASP A 164 -2.43 -11.28 12.15
CA ASP A 164 -1.61 -11.88 11.11
C ASP A 164 -0.13 -11.69 11.44
N PRO A 165 0.63 -12.76 11.75
CA PRO A 165 2.04 -12.66 12.12
C PRO A 165 2.93 -12.11 11.00
N ARG A 166 2.43 -12.06 9.75
CA ARG A 166 3.12 -11.50 8.59
C ARG A 166 2.58 -10.11 8.20
N SER A 167 1.93 -9.41 9.13
CA SER A 167 1.45 -8.05 8.93
C SER A 167 1.97 -7.12 10.01
N VAL A 168 2.31 -5.88 9.63
CA VAL A 168 2.76 -4.82 10.54
C VAL A 168 2.04 -3.53 10.20
N TYR A 169 1.42 -2.91 11.20
CA TYR A 169 0.93 -1.54 11.07
C TYR A 169 2.08 -0.55 11.28
N VAL A 170 2.22 0.40 10.36
CA VAL A 170 3.24 1.45 10.39
C VAL A 170 2.56 2.77 10.71
N ASP A 171 2.87 3.32 11.89
CA ASP A 171 2.35 4.63 12.30
C ASP A 171 2.87 5.76 11.40
N THR A 172 1.96 6.62 10.95
CA THR A 172 2.23 7.76 10.07
C THR A 172 1.97 9.11 10.74
N SER A 173 1.64 9.14 12.04
CA SER A 173 1.27 10.35 12.79
C SER A 173 2.31 11.49 12.71
N ALA A 174 3.59 11.14 12.59
CA ALA A 174 4.70 12.09 12.48
C ALA A 174 4.89 12.64 11.05
N ALA A 175 4.25 12.08 10.02
CA ALA A 175 4.39 12.53 8.64
C ALA A 175 3.74 13.90 8.43
N SER A 176 4.43 14.79 7.71
CA SER A 176 3.93 16.09 7.31
C SER A 176 3.07 15.99 6.05
N ILE A 177 2.13 16.94 5.90
CA ILE A 177 1.14 16.95 4.81
C ILE A 177 1.26 18.22 3.97
N ALA A 178 1.10 18.08 2.65
CA ALA A 178 1.05 19.20 1.72
C ALA A 178 -0.32 19.87 1.70
N ASN A 179 -1.37 19.08 1.97
CA ASN A 179 -2.76 19.52 2.04
C ASN A 179 -3.59 18.53 2.87
N GLY A 180 -4.88 18.78 3.04
CA GLY A 180 -5.76 17.94 3.85
C GLY A 180 -5.91 16.48 3.39
N ALA A 181 -5.37 16.09 2.23
CA ALA A 181 -5.43 14.71 1.73
C ALA A 181 -4.05 14.04 1.59
N HIS A 182 -3.00 14.78 1.24
CA HIS A 182 -1.74 14.21 0.78
C HIS A 182 -0.56 14.59 1.67
N TYR A 183 0.37 13.65 1.85
CA TYR A 183 1.69 13.94 2.40
C TYR A 183 2.44 14.95 1.53
N ASP A 184 3.33 15.73 2.15
CA ASP A 184 4.37 16.44 1.40
C ASP A 184 5.56 15.50 1.10
N ALA A 185 6.62 16.05 0.50
CA ALA A 185 7.81 15.28 0.17
C ALA A 185 8.50 14.69 1.42
N ALA A 186 8.56 15.43 2.53
CA ALA A 186 9.19 14.97 3.76
C ALA A 186 8.36 13.87 4.44
N GLY A 187 7.04 14.04 4.51
CA GLY A 187 6.10 13.04 5.00
C GLY A 187 6.16 11.76 4.17
N THR A 188 6.17 11.87 2.84
CA THR A 188 6.27 10.72 1.93
C THR A 188 7.57 9.93 2.15
N LEU A 189 8.70 10.61 2.28
CA LEU A 189 9.99 9.96 2.58
C LEU A 189 10.00 9.32 3.97
N LEU A 190 9.38 9.96 4.97
CA LEU A 190 9.28 9.42 6.32
C LEU A 190 8.45 8.13 6.36
N VAL A 191 7.28 8.11 5.72
CA VAL A 191 6.42 6.92 5.65
C VAL A 191 7.16 5.77 4.97
N GLY A 192 7.80 6.03 3.83
CA GLY A 192 8.62 5.03 3.14
C GLY A 192 9.74 4.46 4.00
N ARG A 193 10.47 5.33 4.71
CA ARG A 193 11.52 4.90 5.64
C ARG A 193 10.96 4.01 6.74
N ARG A 194 9.90 4.44 7.44
CA ARG A 194 9.30 3.66 8.54
C ARG A 194 8.81 2.28 8.08
N MET A 195 8.26 2.18 6.87
CA MET A 195 7.92 0.89 6.26
C MET A 195 9.15 0.02 6.03
N GLY A 196 10.24 0.60 5.52
CA GLY A 196 11.50 -0.13 5.33
C GLY A 196 12.11 -0.60 6.65
N GLU A 197 12.01 0.22 7.70
CA GLU A 197 12.46 -0.14 9.05
C GLU A 197 11.64 -1.30 9.63
N ALA A 198 10.31 -1.24 9.48
CA ALA A 198 9.41 -2.30 9.92
C ALA A 198 9.66 -3.63 9.20
N LEU A 199 9.94 -3.60 7.89
CA LEU A 199 10.30 -4.80 7.13
C LEU A 199 11.58 -5.44 7.69
N VAL A 200 12.63 -4.64 7.85
CA VAL A 200 13.93 -5.12 8.35
C VAL A 200 13.80 -5.68 9.77
N GLU A 201 13.00 -5.03 10.64
CA GLU A 201 12.76 -5.54 11.98
C GLU A 201 12.02 -6.89 11.97
N LEU A 202 10.99 -7.03 11.13
CA LEU A 202 10.22 -8.27 11.06
C LEU A 202 11.03 -9.43 10.48
N GLN A 203 11.87 -9.17 9.47
CA GLN A 203 12.77 -10.18 8.88
C GLN A 203 13.87 -10.65 9.85
N ALA A 204 14.16 -9.88 10.90
CA ALA A 204 15.16 -10.23 11.90
C ALA A 204 14.62 -11.08 13.06
N ARG A 205 13.31 -11.38 13.09
CA ARG A 205 12.65 -12.22 14.10
C ARG A 205 12.68 -13.69 13.70
#